data_AF-A0ABD5TEH9-F1
#
_entry.id   AF-A0ABD5TEH9-F1
#
_cell.length_a   1.000
_cell.length_b   1.000
_cell.length_c   1.000
_cell.angle_alpha   90.00
_cell.angle_beta   90.00
_cell.angle_gamma   90.00
#
_symmetry.space_group_name_H-M   'P 1'
#
loop_
_entity.id
_entity.type
_entity.pdbx_description
1 polymer ?
#
loop_
_entity_poly.entity_id
_entity_poly.type
_entity_poly.pdbx_seq_one_letter_code
_entity_poly.pdbx_strand_id
1 'polypeptide(L)'
;MDERDDPDAVDPWAGDGDWVGAAEGTTTETAAGSATDPADAGGVADGTDAGREGDAEGLGPRRYRVLDRTERALVFVDLDTPDPGPGPEPDEGFEPVRVAAGDDEAVADAVAALEPGHVVTATLRWPDAATEADTGANGDSPLARVESVTVERESRYRFLDDAEPMFEAARDAWRDAAAAGDGMVSRVTRDTDGEPNGALYVFSEAGARDLLGEFRSGTTPLEPLVDRVNDDLDDDGPRAVFVLRPPDGAFVAVYIAFEKDGLLARTVRDTYL
;
A
#
# COMPACT_ATOMS: atom_id res chain seq x y z
N MET A 1 -41.34 -8.91 -37.65
CA MET A 1 -41.09 -9.18 -36.22
C MET A 1 -39.63 -9.58 -36.19
N ASP A 2 -38.65 -8.69 -36.33
CA ASP A 2 -38.47 -7.33 -35.80
C ASP A 2 -38.53 -7.33 -34.26
N GLU A 3 -37.49 -7.92 -33.67
CA GLU A 3 -37.08 -7.66 -32.29
C GLU A 3 -35.88 -6.73 -32.37
N ARG A 4 -35.98 -5.66 -31.60
CA ARG A 4 -35.22 -4.43 -31.72
C ARG A 4 -33.83 -4.63 -31.10
N ASP A 5 -32.81 -4.23 -31.86
CA ASP A 5 -31.59 -3.66 -31.30
C ASP A 5 -31.96 -2.56 -30.29
N ASP A 6 -31.44 -2.65 -29.08
CA ASP A 6 -31.35 -1.55 -28.12
C ASP A 6 -30.00 -0.84 -28.36
N PRO A 7 -29.95 0.30 -29.07
CA PRO A 7 -28.70 1.01 -29.36
C PRO A 7 -28.22 1.97 -28.25
N ASP A 8 -28.76 1.87 -27.03
CA ASP A 8 -28.50 2.84 -25.94
C ASP A 8 -27.84 2.21 -24.69
N ALA A 9 -27.03 1.16 -24.87
CA ALA A 9 -26.00 0.85 -23.88
C ALA A 9 -24.83 1.84 -24.07
N VAL A 10 -24.91 2.98 -23.39
CA VAL A 10 -23.76 3.86 -23.19
C VAL A 10 -22.70 3.08 -22.41
N ASP A 11 -21.72 2.56 -23.14
CA ASP A 11 -20.49 2.01 -22.57
C ASP A 11 -19.70 3.16 -21.93
N PRO A 12 -19.56 3.19 -20.59
CA PRO A 12 -18.84 4.27 -19.91
C PRO A 12 -17.33 4.27 -20.20
N TRP A 13 -16.82 3.29 -20.95
CA TRP A 13 -15.42 3.09 -21.29
C TRP A 13 -15.12 3.35 -22.78
N ALA A 14 -16.11 3.74 -23.58
CA ALA A 14 -15.94 4.11 -24.99
C ALA A 14 -15.52 5.59 -25.18
N GLY A 15 -14.68 6.12 -24.29
CA GLY A 15 -14.13 7.47 -24.38
C GLY A 15 -12.70 7.47 -24.91
N ASP A 16 -12.53 7.79 -26.18
CA ASP A 16 -11.26 8.22 -26.76
C ASP A 16 -10.79 9.53 -26.13
N GLY A 17 -9.53 9.56 -25.66
CA GLY A 17 -8.71 10.77 -25.72
C GLY A 17 -8.37 11.45 -24.38
N ASP A 18 -7.06 11.50 -24.14
CA ASP A 18 -6.34 12.52 -23.37
C ASP A 18 -6.30 12.35 -21.84
N TRP A 19 -5.39 11.49 -21.39
CA TRP A 19 -4.91 11.49 -20.01
C TRP A 19 -3.44 11.92 -19.98
N VAL A 20 -3.16 13.18 -20.36
CA VAL A 20 -1.86 13.84 -20.12
C VAL A 20 -2.09 15.05 -19.22
N GLY A 21 -1.95 14.84 -17.90
CA GLY A 21 -1.98 15.91 -16.90
C GLY A 21 -0.58 16.15 -16.36
N ALA A 22 0.19 17.00 -17.05
CA ALA A 22 1.49 17.47 -16.58
C ALA A 22 1.34 18.18 -15.22
N ALA A 23 2.10 17.73 -14.21
CA ALA A 23 2.25 18.44 -12.95
C ALA A 23 3.21 19.63 -13.15
N GLU A 24 2.67 20.80 -13.45
CA GLU A 24 3.42 22.06 -13.37
C GLU A 24 3.54 22.51 -11.91
N GLY A 25 4.77 22.64 -11.42
CA GLY A 25 5.08 23.21 -10.12
C GLY A 25 4.87 24.73 -10.11
N THR A 26 4.49 25.31 -8.97
CA THR A 26 4.55 26.76 -8.75
C THR A 26 4.72 27.09 -7.26
N THR A 27 5.93 27.55 -6.95
CA THR A 27 6.39 28.58 -6.00
C THR A 27 5.69 28.86 -4.66
N THR A 28 6.58 28.85 -3.66
CA THR A 28 6.60 29.51 -2.35
C THR A 28 6.14 30.97 -2.38
N GLU A 29 5.29 31.38 -1.43
CA GLU A 29 5.18 32.77 -1.01
C GLU A 29 5.16 32.90 0.52
N THR A 30 5.98 33.84 0.99
CA THR A 30 6.27 34.20 2.38
C THR A 30 5.32 35.31 2.83
N ALA A 31 4.79 35.23 4.06
CA ALA A 31 4.25 36.41 4.73
C ALA A 31 4.49 36.34 6.25
N ALA A 32 5.28 37.30 6.73
CA ALA A 32 5.49 37.62 8.13
C ALA A 32 4.36 38.53 8.65
N GLY A 33 4.03 38.42 9.94
CA GLY A 33 3.07 39.32 10.61
C GLY A 33 3.09 39.19 12.13
N SER A 34 3.65 40.20 12.79
CA SER A 34 3.94 40.36 14.23
C SER A 34 2.79 40.19 15.24
N ALA A 35 3.17 39.62 16.39
CA ALA A 35 2.97 40.05 17.80
C ALA A 35 1.59 40.53 18.30
N THR A 36 1.16 40.05 19.47
CA THR A 36 1.05 40.84 20.73
C THR A 36 0.83 39.90 21.93
N ASP A 37 1.66 40.06 22.96
CA ASP A 37 1.56 39.49 24.31
C ASP A 37 0.68 40.41 25.19
N PRO A 38 -0.14 39.89 26.12
CA PRO A 38 0.09 40.33 27.50
C PRO A 38 -0.07 39.25 28.58
N ALA A 39 0.70 39.48 29.64
CA ALA A 39 0.88 38.72 30.86
C ALA A 39 -0.27 38.80 31.91
N ASP A 40 -0.04 38.04 32.99
CA ASP A 40 -0.65 38.02 34.34
C ASP A 40 -2.00 37.27 34.50
N ALA A 41 -2.29 36.47 35.54
CA ALA A 41 -1.70 36.30 36.87
C ALA A 41 -2.06 34.91 37.45
N GLY A 42 -1.33 34.47 38.47
CA GLY A 42 -1.33 33.10 39.00
C GLY A 42 -2.50 32.64 39.86
N GLY A 43 -2.43 31.35 40.23
CA GLY A 43 -3.30 30.69 41.19
C GLY A 43 -2.74 29.32 41.57
N VAL A 44 -2.25 29.19 42.80
CA VAL A 44 -1.72 27.97 43.43
C VAL A 44 -2.82 27.30 44.26
N ALA A 45 -3.05 25.99 44.08
CA ALA A 45 -3.54 25.01 45.08
C ALA A 45 -3.53 23.62 44.40
N ASP A 46 -2.62 22.73 44.77
CA ASP A 46 -2.70 21.77 45.90
C ASP A 46 -3.33 20.43 45.48
N GLY A 47 -2.52 19.37 45.60
CA GLY A 47 -2.91 18.01 45.90
C GLY A 47 -3.95 17.33 45.00
N THR A 48 -3.49 16.50 44.08
CA THR A 48 -3.75 15.05 44.13
C THR A 48 -2.72 14.35 43.24
N ASP A 49 -1.74 13.75 43.91
CA ASP A 49 -0.91 12.66 43.40
C ASP A 49 -1.85 11.47 43.12
N ALA A 50 -2.42 11.44 41.93
CA ALA A 50 -3.01 10.24 41.36
C ALA A 50 -1.97 9.72 40.39
N GLY A 51 -1.39 8.58 40.74
CA GLY A 51 -0.39 7.90 39.94
C GLY A 51 -0.83 7.84 38.48
N ARG A 52 -0.04 8.48 37.61
CA ARG A 52 0.03 8.07 36.21
C ARG A 52 0.73 6.72 36.22
N GLU A 53 -0.06 5.67 36.45
CA GLU A 53 0.23 4.37 35.86
C GLU A 53 0.19 4.63 34.36
N GLY A 54 1.36 4.68 33.73
CA GLY A 54 1.46 4.68 32.28
C GLY A 54 0.97 3.33 31.81
N ASP A 55 -0.31 3.27 31.43
CA ASP A 55 -0.78 2.24 30.52
C ASP A 55 0.06 2.38 29.25
N ALA A 56 0.80 1.34 28.90
CA ALA A 56 1.45 1.24 27.60
C ALA A 56 0.33 1.36 26.55
N GLU A 57 0.14 2.56 25.99
CA GLU A 57 -0.95 2.92 25.08
C GLU A 57 -0.80 2.14 23.76
N GLY A 58 -1.35 0.93 23.74
CA GLY A 58 -1.53 0.15 22.52
C GLY A 58 -2.44 0.92 21.58
N LEU A 59 -2.02 1.05 20.31
CA LEU A 59 -2.92 1.50 19.26
C LEU A 59 -4.06 0.48 19.21
N GLY A 60 -5.30 0.93 19.40
CA GLY A 60 -6.49 0.09 19.26
C GLY A 60 -6.53 -0.63 17.89
N PRO A 61 -7.46 -1.57 17.68
CA PRO A 61 -7.48 -2.35 16.45
C PRO A 61 -7.57 -1.42 15.22
N ARG A 62 -6.57 -1.52 14.33
CA ARG A 62 -6.49 -0.80 13.05
C ARG A 62 -6.37 -1.77 11.89
N ARG A 63 -6.71 -1.32 10.69
CA ARG A 63 -6.58 -2.09 9.46
C ARG A 63 -5.21 -1.89 8.85
N TYR A 64 -4.56 -3.00 8.54
CA TYR A 64 -3.24 -3.02 7.93
C TYR A 64 -3.21 -3.90 6.70
N ARG A 65 -2.38 -3.53 5.72
CA ARG A 65 -1.93 -4.42 4.65
C ARG A 65 -0.62 -5.08 5.05
N VAL A 66 -0.53 -6.39 4.90
CA VAL A 66 0.74 -7.12 4.99
C VAL A 66 1.49 -6.96 3.67
N LEU A 67 2.67 -6.35 3.64
CA LEU A 67 3.45 -6.15 2.40
C LEU A 67 4.54 -7.20 2.19
N ASP A 68 5.36 -7.43 3.21
CA ASP A 68 6.49 -8.33 3.08
C ASP A 68 6.74 -9.08 4.38
N ARG A 69 7.45 -10.19 4.23
CA ARG A 69 7.90 -11.03 5.32
C ARG A 69 9.39 -11.26 5.17
N THR A 70 10.13 -10.74 6.13
CA THR A 70 11.52 -11.17 6.36
C THR A 70 11.54 -12.31 7.37
N GLU A 71 12.69 -12.96 7.56
CA GLU A 71 12.84 -14.04 8.53
C GLU A 71 12.53 -13.61 9.99
N ARG A 72 12.55 -12.30 10.28
CA ARG A 72 12.43 -11.75 11.64
C ARG A 72 11.30 -10.75 11.85
N ALA A 73 10.73 -10.22 10.78
CA ALA A 73 9.69 -9.19 10.86
C ALA A 73 8.76 -9.22 9.65
N LEU A 74 7.51 -8.82 9.87
CA LEU A 74 6.56 -8.49 8.81
C LEU A 74 6.52 -6.98 8.64
N VAL A 75 6.12 -6.54 7.45
CA VAL A 75 5.85 -5.12 7.16
C VAL A 75 4.34 -4.94 7.02
N PHE A 76 3.76 -4.13 7.89
CA PHE A 76 2.36 -3.73 7.87
C PHE A 76 2.27 -2.29 7.34
N VAL A 77 1.30 -1.98 6.49
CA VAL A 77 0.99 -0.61 6.08
C VAL A 77 -0.36 -0.24 6.65
N ASP A 78 -0.42 0.86 7.41
CA ASP A 78 -1.68 1.37 7.96
C ASP A 78 -2.59 1.83 6.82
N LEU A 79 -3.79 1.24 6.75
CA LEU A 79 -4.82 1.57 5.77
C LEU A 79 -5.83 2.57 6.32
N ASP A 80 -5.85 2.77 7.63
CA ASP A 80 -6.71 3.76 8.24
C ASP A 80 -6.00 5.12 8.18
N THR A 81 -6.74 6.16 7.79
CA THR A 81 -6.23 7.54 7.87
C THR A 81 -5.82 7.80 9.32
N PRO A 82 -4.62 8.34 9.58
CA PRO A 82 -4.11 8.37 10.93
C PRO A 82 -5.03 9.17 11.85
N ASP A 83 -5.65 8.47 12.81
CA ASP A 83 -6.08 9.10 14.04
C ASP A 83 -4.79 9.36 14.85
N PRO A 84 -4.46 10.61 15.23
CA PRO A 84 -3.22 10.93 15.93
C PRO A 84 -3.27 10.32 17.33
N GLY A 85 -2.80 9.07 17.43
CA GLY A 85 -2.54 8.39 18.68
C GLY A 85 -1.24 8.88 19.33
N PRO A 86 -0.98 8.51 20.59
CA PRO A 86 0.29 8.77 21.25
C PRO A 86 1.39 7.91 20.62
N GLY A 87 2.14 8.52 19.71
CA GLY A 87 3.24 7.92 18.95
C GLY A 87 3.86 9.00 18.07
N PRO A 88 4.92 8.72 17.30
CA PRO A 88 5.27 9.60 16.18
C PRO A 88 4.01 9.76 15.31
N GLU A 89 3.56 11.00 15.13
CA GLU A 89 2.47 11.30 14.20
C GLU A 89 2.97 10.86 12.82
N PRO A 90 2.30 9.91 12.13
CA PRO A 90 2.70 9.54 10.79
C PRO A 90 2.54 10.79 9.92
N ASP A 91 3.65 11.22 9.32
CA ASP A 91 3.69 12.47 8.56
C ASP A 91 2.73 12.44 7.35
N GLU A 92 2.41 11.25 6.82
CA GLU A 92 1.54 10.97 5.67
C GLU A 92 0.87 9.58 5.82
N GLY A 93 -0.32 9.36 5.23
CA GLY A 93 -0.98 8.04 5.23
C GLY A 93 -0.15 6.94 4.54
N PHE A 94 -0.38 5.68 4.89
CA PHE A 94 0.35 4.49 4.39
C PHE A 94 1.79 4.31 4.89
N GLU A 95 2.13 4.77 6.09
CA GLU A 95 3.46 4.52 6.65
C GLU A 95 3.69 3.01 6.94
N PRO A 96 4.83 2.44 6.51
CA PRO A 96 5.18 1.05 6.80
C PRO A 96 5.66 0.87 8.25
N VAL A 97 4.94 0.03 8.99
CA VAL A 97 5.27 -0.40 10.35
C VAL A 97 5.89 -1.79 10.32
N ARG A 98 7.09 -1.94 10.89
CA ARG A 98 7.71 -3.25 11.07
C ARG A 98 7.19 -3.91 12.34
N VAL A 99 6.71 -5.14 12.20
CA VAL A 99 6.09 -5.88 13.30
C VAL A 99 6.75 -7.24 13.52
N ALA A 100 6.76 -7.69 14.76
CA ALA A 100 7.10 -9.03 15.17
C ALA A 100 5.88 -9.72 15.78
N ALA A 101 5.87 -11.06 15.76
CA ALA A 101 4.89 -11.82 16.52
C ALA A 101 4.95 -11.42 18.01
N GLY A 102 3.77 -11.38 18.63
CA GLY A 102 3.65 -11.31 20.09
C GLY A 102 4.10 -12.60 20.76
N ASP A 103 4.15 -12.59 22.09
CA ASP A 103 4.60 -13.74 22.88
C ASP A 103 3.56 -14.86 22.99
N ASP A 104 2.30 -14.60 22.64
CA ASP A 104 1.23 -15.59 22.63
C ASP A 104 1.38 -16.55 21.43
N GLU A 105 1.36 -17.86 21.70
CA GLU A 105 1.54 -18.90 20.68
C GLU A 105 0.46 -18.86 19.60
N ALA A 106 -0.80 -18.59 19.95
CA ALA A 106 -1.88 -18.52 18.97
C ALA A 106 -1.74 -17.27 18.08
N VAL A 107 -1.28 -16.15 18.63
CA VAL A 107 -0.96 -14.96 17.84
C VAL A 107 0.24 -15.22 16.94
N ALA A 108 1.27 -15.89 17.44
CA ALA A 108 2.45 -16.26 16.65
C ALA A 108 2.08 -17.15 15.45
N ASP A 109 1.22 -18.15 15.66
CA ASP A 109 0.70 -19.02 14.59
C ASP A 109 -0.14 -18.23 13.57
N ALA A 110 -1.02 -17.33 14.05
CA ALA A 110 -1.83 -16.48 13.18
C ALA A 110 -0.95 -15.56 12.31
N VAL A 111 0.04 -14.90 12.92
CA VAL A 111 1.03 -14.08 12.22
C VAL A 111 1.86 -14.92 11.23
N ALA A 112 2.21 -16.16 11.59
CA ALA A 112 2.95 -17.05 10.72
C ALA A 112 2.15 -17.52 9.49
N ALA A 113 0.81 -17.50 9.56
CA ALA A 113 -0.08 -17.83 8.44
C ALA A 113 -0.36 -16.64 7.51
N LEU A 114 0.05 -15.41 7.87
CA LEU A 114 -0.16 -14.24 7.02
C LEU A 114 0.66 -14.31 5.74
N GLU A 115 0.03 -13.95 4.63
CA GLU A 115 0.68 -13.78 3.33
C GLU A 115 0.75 -12.29 2.95
N PRO A 116 1.77 -11.87 2.18
CA PRO A 116 1.76 -10.59 1.50
C PRO A 116 0.47 -10.37 0.72
N GLY A 117 -0.12 -9.19 0.89
CA GLY A 117 -1.38 -8.74 0.33
C GLY A 117 -2.57 -8.84 1.30
N HIS A 118 -2.50 -9.66 2.36
CA HIS A 118 -3.61 -9.78 3.31
C HIS A 118 -3.95 -8.42 3.92
N VAL A 119 -5.25 -8.12 4.01
CA VAL A 119 -5.77 -7.04 4.84
C VAL A 119 -6.18 -7.65 6.17
N VAL A 120 -5.63 -7.10 7.24
CA VAL A 120 -5.85 -7.58 8.60
C VAL A 120 -6.31 -6.45 9.50
N THR A 121 -7.16 -6.75 10.46
CA THR A 121 -7.33 -5.90 11.63
C THR A 121 -6.38 -6.40 12.71
N ALA A 122 -5.50 -5.53 13.20
CA ALA A 122 -4.49 -5.88 14.20
C ALA A 122 -4.40 -4.83 15.32
N THR A 123 -4.05 -5.31 16.52
CA THR A 123 -3.65 -4.46 17.65
C THR A 123 -2.14 -4.57 17.80
N LEU A 124 -1.46 -3.43 17.80
CA LEU A 124 0.00 -3.36 17.89
C LEU A 124 0.42 -2.68 19.19
N ARG A 125 1.45 -3.24 19.83
CA ARG A 125 2.08 -2.66 21.02
C ARG A 125 3.55 -2.36 20.77
N TRP A 126 3.96 -1.14 21.05
CA TRP A 126 5.37 -0.75 21.03
C TRP A 126 6.05 -1.19 22.34
N PRO A 127 7.27 -1.73 22.28
CA PRO A 127 8.03 -2.05 23.49
C PRO A 127 8.44 -0.76 24.20
N ASP A 128 8.33 -0.74 25.53
CA ASP A 128 8.69 0.41 26.38
C ASP A 128 10.19 0.76 26.29
N ALA A 129 11.03 -0.23 25.97
CA ALA A 129 12.44 -0.05 25.68
C ALA A 129 12.90 -1.05 24.62
N ALA A 130 13.63 -0.58 23.60
CA ALA A 130 14.18 -1.44 22.57
C ALA A 130 15.25 -2.38 23.16
N THR A 131 15.02 -3.69 23.11
CA THR A 131 16.04 -4.70 23.39
C THR A 131 16.66 -5.23 22.10
N GLU A 132 17.76 -6.00 22.18
CA GLU A 132 18.33 -6.68 21.00
C GLU A 132 17.32 -7.60 20.29
N ALA A 133 16.29 -8.09 21.01
CA ALA A 133 15.21 -8.90 20.44
C ALA A 133 14.14 -8.08 19.71
N ASP A 134 14.06 -6.77 19.98
CA ASP A 134 13.12 -5.83 19.38
C ASP A 134 13.75 -5.01 18.25
N THR A 135 15.07 -5.07 18.11
CA THR A 135 15.79 -4.29 17.11
C THR A 135 15.81 -5.07 15.79
N GLY A 136 15.39 -4.43 14.70
CA GLY A 136 15.52 -5.00 13.35
C GLY A 136 16.97 -5.38 13.05
N ALA A 137 17.20 -6.29 12.09
CA ALA A 137 18.52 -6.89 11.81
C ALA A 137 19.67 -5.90 11.55
N ASN A 138 19.37 -4.60 11.34
CA ASN A 138 20.33 -3.54 11.02
C ASN A 138 20.40 -2.39 12.05
N GLY A 139 19.83 -2.53 13.26
CA GLY A 139 19.80 -1.42 14.23
C GLY A 139 18.67 -0.41 14.00
N ASP A 140 17.66 -0.78 13.22
CA ASP A 140 16.45 0.02 12.94
C ASP A 140 15.55 0.19 14.18
N SER A 141 14.60 1.13 14.07
CA SER A 141 13.51 1.37 15.05
C SER A 141 12.94 0.06 15.64
N PRO A 142 12.53 0.07 16.92
CA PRO A 142 12.00 -1.11 17.58
C PRO A 142 10.81 -1.69 16.80
N LEU A 143 10.70 -3.02 16.75
CA LEU A 143 9.59 -3.73 16.14
C LEU A 143 8.36 -3.62 17.05
N ALA A 144 7.21 -3.23 16.49
CA ALA A 144 5.95 -3.34 17.21
C ALA A 144 5.57 -4.83 17.37
N ARG A 145 4.95 -5.19 18.49
CA ARG A 145 4.47 -6.54 18.78
C ARG A 145 3.00 -6.65 18.41
N VAL A 146 2.64 -7.69 17.66
CA VAL A 146 1.24 -8.00 17.37
C VAL A 146 0.60 -8.61 18.61
N GLU A 147 -0.44 -7.97 19.16
CA GLU A 147 -1.21 -8.50 20.30
C GLU A 147 -2.45 -9.30 19.86
N SER A 148 -3.04 -8.89 18.75
CA SER A 148 -4.13 -9.63 18.10
C SER A 148 -4.12 -9.36 16.61
N VAL A 149 -4.57 -10.33 15.82
CA VAL A 149 -4.69 -10.20 14.37
C VAL A 149 -5.86 -11.03 13.84
N THR A 150 -6.65 -10.46 12.94
CA THR A 150 -7.73 -11.14 12.23
C THR A 150 -7.65 -10.77 10.75
N VAL A 151 -7.69 -11.76 9.86
CA VAL A 151 -7.68 -11.52 8.40
C VAL A 151 -9.09 -11.09 7.97
N GLU A 152 -9.19 -9.93 7.35
CA GLU A 152 -10.44 -9.41 6.78
C GLU A 152 -10.56 -9.76 5.30
N ARG A 153 -9.46 -9.59 4.55
CA ARG A 153 -9.42 -9.85 3.12
C ARG A 153 -8.12 -10.56 2.75
N GLU A 154 -8.24 -11.69 2.09
CA GLU A 154 -7.10 -12.50 1.68
C GLU A 154 -6.51 -12.06 0.33
N SER A 155 -6.38 -10.75 0.08
CA SER A 155 -5.70 -10.27 -1.14
C SER A 155 -4.25 -10.78 -1.18
N ARG A 156 -3.64 -10.91 -2.35
CA ARG A 156 -2.29 -11.49 -2.49
C ARG A 156 -1.36 -10.61 -3.28
N TYR A 157 -0.23 -10.26 -2.69
CA TYR A 157 0.83 -9.49 -3.34
C TYR A 157 2.01 -10.42 -3.66
N ARG A 158 2.60 -10.22 -4.84
CA ARG A 158 3.80 -10.95 -5.28
C ARG A 158 4.77 -9.97 -5.92
N PHE A 159 5.98 -9.94 -5.41
CA PHE A 159 7.07 -9.12 -5.92
C PHE A 159 8.05 -10.04 -6.64
N LEU A 160 8.28 -9.78 -7.92
CA LEU A 160 9.12 -10.61 -8.78
C LEU A 160 10.15 -9.71 -9.45
N ASP A 161 11.40 -9.95 -9.09
CA ASP A 161 12.54 -9.41 -9.80
C ASP A 161 12.94 -10.35 -10.95
N ASP A 162 13.67 -9.82 -11.93
CA ASP A 162 14.11 -10.59 -13.12
C ASP A 162 12.97 -11.35 -13.83
N ALA A 163 11.77 -10.77 -13.88
CA ALA A 163 10.59 -11.39 -14.46
C ALA A 163 10.71 -11.51 -16.00
N GLU A 164 10.75 -12.75 -16.50
CA GLU A 164 10.82 -13.07 -17.93
C GLU A 164 9.93 -14.29 -18.26
N PRO A 165 9.09 -14.24 -19.32
CA PRO A 165 8.90 -13.11 -20.21
C PRO A 165 7.98 -12.05 -19.64
N MET A 166 8.25 -10.77 -19.87
CA MET A 166 7.30 -9.71 -19.54
C MET A 166 6.06 -9.77 -20.43
N PHE A 167 4.88 -9.52 -19.86
CA PHE A 167 3.64 -9.42 -20.62
C PHE A 167 3.76 -8.42 -21.78
N GLU A 168 3.14 -8.75 -22.90
CA GLU A 168 3.10 -7.85 -24.06
C GLU A 168 2.48 -6.50 -23.70
N ALA A 169 1.36 -6.50 -22.97
CA ALA A 169 0.72 -5.28 -22.49
C ALA A 169 1.66 -4.37 -21.67
N ALA A 170 2.53 -4.94 -20.82
CA ALA A 170 3.50 -4.19 -20.04
C ALA A 170 4.63 -3.62 -20.90
N ARG A 171 5.16 -4.42 -21.84
CA ARG A 171 6.20 -3.98 -22.77
C ARG A 171 5.70 -2.90 -23.72
N ASP A 172 4.47 -3.01 -24.19
CA ASP A 172 3.85 -2.01 -25.08
C ASP A 172 3.58 -0.71 -24.32
N ALA A 173 2.97 -0.80 -23.14
CA ALA A 173 2.76 0.36 -22.28
C ALA A 173 4.08 1.08 -21.95
N TRP A 174 5.14 0.33 -21.62
CA TRP A 174 6.47 0.91 -21.42
C TRP A 174 6.99 1.63 -22.67
N ARG A 175 6.90 1.01 -23.86
CA ARG A 175 7.36 1.63 -25.11
C ARG A 175 6.62 2.93 -25.40
N ASP A 176 5.31 2.95 -25.17
CA ASP A 176 4.48 4.13 -25.36
C ASP A 176 4.89 5.24 -24.39
N ALA A 177 5.04 4.92 -23.09
CA ALA A 177 5.48 5.87 -22.07
C ALA A 177 6.88 6.42 -22.36
N ALA A 178 7.84 5.56 -22.72
CA ALA A 178 9.20 5.96 -23.07
C ALA A 178 9.26 6.85 -24.31
N ALA A 179 8.38 6.61 -25.30
CA ALA A 179 8.28 7.45 -26.49
C ALA A 179 7.67 8.82 -26.19
N ALA A 180 6.70 8.89 -25.26
CA ALA A 180 6.07 10.13 -24.81
C ALA A 180 6.92 10.92 -23.79
N GLY A 181 7.86 10.25 -23.10
CA GLY A 181 8.61 10.82 -21.99
C GLY A 181 7.85 10.80 -20.66
N ASP A 182 6.82 9.97 -20.55
CA ASP A 182 6.00 9.84 -19.35
C ASP A 182 6.67 8.93 -18.32
N GLY A 183 6.64 9.35 -17.05
CA GLY A 183 7.20 8.56 -15.94
C GLY A 183 6.31 7.38 -15.53
N MET A 184 5.05 7.38 -15.96
CA MET A 184 4.06 6.36 -15.60
C MET A 184 2.94 6.30 -16.65
N VAL A 185 2.46 5.09 -16.93
CA VAL A 185 1.27 4.86 -17.76
C VAL A 185 0.40 3.77 -17.13
N SER A 186 -0.92 3.85 -17.32
CA SER A 186 -1.89 2.87 -16.84
C SER A 186 -2.76 2.33 -17.98
N ARG A 187 -3.20 1.06 -17.87
CA ARG A 187 -4.08 0.42 -18.84
C ARG A 187 -4.98 -0.63 -18.19
N VAL A 188 -6.25 -0.65 -18.56
CA VAL A 188 -7.17 -1.75 -18.20
C VAL A 188 -6.97 -2.91 -19.17
N THR A 189 -6.79 -4.12 -18.63
CA THR A 189 -6.75 -5.36 -19.41
C THR A 189 -8.12 -6.01 -19.46
N ARG A 190 -8.35 -6.78 -20.53
CA ARG A 190 -9.62 -7.45 -20.80
C ARG A 190 -9.38 -8.92 -21.08
N ASP A 191 -10.37 -9.74 -20.82
CA ASP A 191 -10.34 -11.16 -21.17
C ASP A 191 -10.73 -11.39 -22.64
N THR A 192 -10.94 -12.65 -23.00
CA THR A 192 -11.31 -13.08 -24.36
C THR A 192 -12.68 -12.60 -24.81
N ASP A 193 -13.57 -12.31 -23.85
CA ASP A 193 -14.93 -11.86 -24.08
C ASP A 193 -15.02 -10.32 -24.05
N GLY A 194 -13.91 -9.65 -23.74
CA GLY A 194 -13.78 -8.20 -23.71
C GLY A 194 -14.09 -7.59 -22.34
N GLU A 195 -14.35 -8.42 -21.33
CA GLU A 195 -14.69 -7.98 -19.98
C GLU A 195 -13.40 -7.53 -19.24
N PRO A 196 -13.43 -6.40 -18.53
CA PRO A 196 -12.30 -5.95 -17.72
C PRO A 196 -11.90 -7.00 -16.68
N ASN A 197 -10.62 -7.39 -16.66
CA ASN A 197 -10.13 -8.43 -15.74
C ASN A 197 -8.93 -7.99 -14.89
N GLY A 198 -8.36 -6.82 -15.18
CA GLY A 198 -7.23 -6.28 -14.44
C GLY A 198 -6.85 -4.87 -14.84
N ALA A 199 -5.98 -4.27 -14.03
CA ALA A 199 -5.38 -2.96 -14.25
C ALA A 199 -3.85 -3.08 -14.21
N LEU A 200 -3.19 -2.58 -15.25
CA LEU A 200 -1.75 -2.59 -15.42
C LEU A 200 -1.23 -1.16 -15.29
N TYR A 201 -0.28 -0.96 -14.38
CA TYR A 201 0.48 0.28 -14.25
C TYR A 201 1.94 0.00 -14.58
N VAL A 202 2.57 0.87 -15.35
CA VAL A 202 3.98 0.75 -15.71
C VAL A 202 4.67 2.04 -15.30
N PHE A 203 5.68 1.91 -14.45
CA PHE A 203 6.49 3.01 -13.94
C PHE A 203 7.88 2.95 -14.56
N SER A 204 8.35 4.08 -15.07
CA SER A 204 9.73 4.18 -15.52
C SER A 204 10.66 4.04 -14.33
N GLU A 205 11.69 3.20 -14.44
CA GLU A 205 12.83 3.20 -13.52
C GLU A 205 13.88 4.23 -14.00
N ALA A 206 13.44 5.43 -14.37
CA ALA A 206 14.33 6.48 -14.85
C ALA A 206 15.21 7.00 -13.70
N GLY A 207 16.34 6.35 -13.45
CA GLY A 207 17.31 6.74 -12.42
C GLY A 207 17.97 5.55 -11.71
N ALA A 208 18.48 5.81 -10.50
CA ALA A 208 19.04 4.80 -9.60
C ALA A 208 18.07 4.45 -8.45
N ARG A 209 16.75 4.59 -8.68
CA ARG A 209 15.73 4.21 -7.70
C ARG A 209 15.42 2.72 -7.87
N ASP A 210 15.12 2.06 -6.76
CA ASP A 210 14.70 0.66 -6.73
C ASP A 210 13.21 0.62 -6.40
N LEU A 211 12.33 0.95 -7.37
CA LEU A 211 10.89 1.05 -7.11
C LEU A 211 10.31 -0.30 -6.69
N LEU A 212 10.83 -1.42 -7.22
CA LEU A 212 10.43 -2.75 -6.77
C LEU A 212 10.69 -2.91 -5.26
N GLY A 213 11.89 -2.54 -4.79
CA GLY A 213 12.25 -2.53 -3.38
C GLY A 213 11.44 -1.53 -2.54
N GLU A 214 11.14 -0.34 -3.08
CA GLU A 214 10.31 0.67 -2.43
C GLU A 214 8.86 0.18 -2.25
N PHE A 215 8.25 -0.42 -3.27
CA PHE A 215 6.91 -1.02 -3.17
C PHE A 215 6.88 -2.19 -2.20
N ARG A 216 7.93 -3.02 -2.22
CA ARG A 216 8.05 -4.16 -1.31
C ARG A 216 8.20 -3.73 0.15
N SER A 217 8.92 -2.64 0.39
CA SER A 217 9.13 -2.09 1.74
C SER A 217 7.99 -1.20 2.23
N GLY A 218 7.09 -0.79 1.34
CA GLY A 218 6.03 0.19 1.64
C GLY A 218 6.50 1.64 1.65
N THR A 219 7.77 1.90 1.31
CA THR A 219 8.29 3.28 1.15
C THR A 219 7.49 4.02 0.08
N THR A 220 7.15 3.32 -1.00
CA THR A 220 6.21 3.80 -2.01
C THR A 220 4.92 2.97 -1.90
N PRO A 221 3.76 3.56 -1.55
CA PRO A 221 2.56 2.80 -1.26
C PRO A 221 1.89 2.26 -2.53
N LEU A 222 1.45 1.00 -2.49
CA LEU A 222 0.64 0.37 -3.54
C LEU A 222 -0.87 0.64 -3.37
N GLU A 223 -1.29 0.98 -2.15
CA GLU A 223 -2.71 1.13 -1.79
C GLU A 223 -3.46 2.16 -2.65
N PRO A 224 -2.89 3.33 -3.01
CA PRO A 224 -3.57 4.25 -3.92
C PRO A 224 -3.93 3.66 -5.29
N LEU A 225 -3.20 2.63 -5.76
CA LEU A 225 -3.54 1.92 -7.00
C LEU A 225 -4.64 0.89 -6.80
N VAL A 226 -4.65 0.23 -5.64
CA VAL A 226 -5.65 -0.77 -5.28
C VAL A 226 -6.98 -0.13 -4.90
N ASP A 227 -6.96 0.98 -4.15
CA ASP A 227 -8.15 1.76 -3.81
C ASP A 227 -8.83 2.28 -5.08
N ARG A 228 -8.06 2.83 -6.04
CA ARG A 228 -8.60 3.21 -7.35
C ARG A 228 -9.31 2.05 -8.04
N VAL A 229 -8.71 0.85 -8.05
CA VAL A 229 -9.35 -0.34 -8.65
C VAL A 229 -10.63 -0.73 -7.90
N ASN A 230 -10.64 -0.65 -6.57
CA ASN A 230 -11.83 -0.96 -5.78
C ASN A 230 -12.95 0.04 -6.02
N ASP A 231 -12.62 1.34 -6.08
CA ASP A 231 -13.56 2.42 -6.37
C ASP A 231 -14.16 2.27 -7.78
N ASP A 232 -13.33 1.94 -8.78
CA ASP A 232 -13.77 1.74 -10.17
C ASP A 232 -14.70 0.51 -10.32
N LEU A 233 -14.49 -0.53 -9.51
CA LEU A 233 -15.30 -1.75 -9.50
C LEU A 233 -16.52 -1.68 -8.56
N ASP A 234 -16.58 -0.66 -7.70
CA ASP A 234 -17.56 -0.53 -6.61
C ASP A 234 -17.59 -1.78 -5.68
N ASP A 235 -16.41 -2.38 -5.45
CA ASP A 235 -16.26 -3.55 -4.60
C ASP A 235 -14.89 -3.61 -3.89
N ASP A 236 -14.83 -4.27 -2.74
CA ASP A 236 -13.62 -4.39 -1.91
C ASP A 236 -13.03 -5.81 -1.89
N GLY A 237 -13.39 -6.62 -2.88
CA GLY A 237 -13.07 -8.04 -2.98
C GLY A 237 -11.57 -8.34 -3.02
N PRO A 238 -11.16 -9.60 -2.74
CA PRO A 238 -9.75 -9.97 -2.72
C PRO A 238 -9.10 -9.79 -4.10
N ARG A 239 -8.04 -8.98 -4.15
CA ARG A 239 -7.25 -8.72 -5.37
C ARG A 239 -5.98 -9.56 -5.39
N ALA A 240 -5.47 -9.85 -6.58
CA ALA A 240 -4.10 -10.35 -6.75
C ALA A 240 -3.24 -9.26 -7.41
N VAL A 241 -2.19 -8.83 -6.74
CA VAL A 241 -1.27 -7.78 -7.19
C VAL A 241 0.08 -8.40 -7.47
N PHE A 242 0.62 -8.15 -8.65
CA PHE A 242 1.93 -8.61 -9.09
C PHE A 242 2.78 -7.39 -9.41
N VAL A 243 3.90 -7.23 -8.72
CA VAL A 243 4.89 -6.19 -8.99
C VAL A 243 6.08 -6.86 -9.66
N LEU A 244 6.30 -6.56 -10.93
CA LEU A 244 7.24 -7.24 -11.81
C LEU A 244 8.32 -6.26 -12.30
N ARG A 245 9.59 -6.64 -12.18
CA ARG A 245 10.71 -5.93 -12.80
C ARG A 245 11.39 -6.85 -13.83
N PRO A 246 11.59 -6.42 -15.09
CA PRO A 246 12.35 -7.19 -16.07
C PRO A 246 13.84 -7.27 -15.70
N PRO A 247 14.59 -8.24 -16.24
CA PRO A 247 16.02 -8.40 -15.93
C PRO A 247 16.91 -7.21 -16.31
N ASP A 248 16.48 -6.36 -17.25
CA ASP A 248 17.19 -5.14 -17.62
C ASP A 248 16.91 -3.96 -16.68
N GLY A 249 15.95 -4.11 -15.75
CA GLY A 249 15.56 -3.09 -14.79
C GLY A 249 14.96 -1.84 -15.43
N ALA A 250 14.48 -1.88 -16.67
CA ALA A 250 14.08 -0.67 -17.39
C ALA A 250 12.80 -0.01 -16.83
N PHE A 251 11.92 -0.78 -16.21
CA PHE A 251 10.64 -0.32 -15.66
C PHE A 251 10.12 -1.27 -14.58
N VAL A 252 9.13 -0.86 -13.80
CA VAL A 252 8.37 -1.74 -12.91
C VAL A 252 6.91 -1.77 -13.34
N ALA A 253 6.36 -2.97 -13.50
CA ALA A 253 4.95 -3.18 -13.81
C ALA A 253 4.18 -3.63 -12.57
N VAL A 254 3.16 -2.89 -12.17
CA VAL A 254 2.18 -3.28 -11.16
C VAL A 254 0.94 -3.78 -11.89
N TYR A 255 0.67 -5.08 -11.80
CA TYR A 255 -0.48 -5.71 -12.41
C TYR A 255 -1.47 -6.17 -11.34
N ILE A 256 -2.64 -5.55 -11.30
CA ILE A 256 -3.74 -5.84 -10.37
C ILE A 256 -4.79 -6.66 -11.11
N ALA A 257 -4.95 -7.93 -10.75
CA ALA A 257 -6.07 -8.74 -11.17
C ALA A 257 -7.27 -8.52 -10.23
N PHE A 258 -8.44 -8.30 -10.81
CA PHE A 258 -9.66 -7.93 -10.08
C PHE A 258 -10.17 -9.06 -9.18
N GLU A 259 -9.98 -10.31 -9.62
CA GLU A 259 -10.28 -11.49 -8.83
C GLU A 259 -8.99 -12.22 -8.44
N LYS A 260 -8.75 -12.40 -7.12
CA LYS A 260 -7.58 -13.10 -6.60
C LYS A 260 -7.32 -14.45 -7.25
N ASP A 261 -8.37 -15.22 -7.52
CA ASP A 261 -8.28 -16.55 -8.10
C ASP A 261 -8.95 -16.63 -9.48
N GLY A 262 -9.15 -15.48 -10.13
CA GLY A 262 -9.62 -15.39 -11.50
C GLY A 262 -8.61 -15.91 -12.51
N LEU A 263 -9.03 -16.05 -13.76
CA LEU A 263 -8.20 -16.61 -14.83
C LEU A 263 -6.87 -15.86 -14.98
N LEU A 264 -6.93 -14.53 -15.01
CA LEU A 264 -5.75 -13.68 -15.13
C LEU A 264 -4.73 -13.98 -14.02
N ALA A 265 -5.16 -13.94 -12.76
CA ALA A 265 -4.29 -14.19 -11.62
C ALA A 265 -3.64 -15.58 -11.67
N ARG A 266 -4.38 -16.61 -12.12
CA ARG A 266 -3.83 -17.96 -12.33
C ARG A 266 -2.78 -17.98 -13.43
N THR A 267 -3.05 -17.36 -14.57
CA THR A 267 -2.09 -17.29 -15.68
C THR A 267 -0.79 -16.60 -15.28
N VAL A 268 -0.87 -15.50 -14.53
CA VAL A 268 0.35 -14.83 -14.04
C VAL A 268 1.13 -15.75 -13.10
N ARG A 269 0.45 -16.45 -12.18
CA ARG A 269 1.11 -17.41 -11.28
C ARG A 269 1.78 -18.53 -12.07
N ASP A 270 1.07 -19.18 -12.99
CA ASP A 270 1.59 -20.28 -13.80
C ASP A 270 2.81 -19.87 -14.65
N THR A 271 2.95 -18.57 -14.94
CA THR A 271 4.07 -18.03 -15.73
C THR A 271 5.32 -17.80 -14.88
N TYR A 272 5.18 -17.35 -13.62
CA TYR A 272 6.32 -16.87 -12.83
C TYR A 272 6.56 -17.59 -11.49
N LEU A 273 5.60 -18.38 -10.98
CA LEU A 273 5.66 -19.04 -9.68
C LEU A 273 5.53 -20.56 -9.80
#